data_AF-A0A9D7X9B9-F1
#
_entry.id   AF-A0A9D7X9B9-F1
#
_cell.length_a   1.000
_cell.length_b   1.000
_cell.length_c   1.000
_cell.angle_alpha   90.00
_cell.angle_beta   90.00
_cell.angle_gamma   90.00
#
_symmetry.space_group_name_H-M   'P 1'
#
loop_
_entity.id
_entity.type
_entity.pdbx_description
1 polymer ?
#
loop_
_entity_poly.entity_id
_entity_poly.type
_entity_poly.pdbx_seq_one_letter_code
_entity_poly.pdbx_strand_id
1 'polypeptide(L)'
;MLAAADPATGGREVTVVSLLDAAASGLEQAQGGDAEVTAAIQRTLAQSYRALGLLDPALANAEAAFKRVSAGPANARAAAALVLGEIRLVRGEADQALPLLTEARTVYAADPGSALERAAADNLLGELHSQAGRFAQAERHYADAIASVRAKLPANAPRLAELLDNLAVARGRAGKLADAEDLHTQSLAIFRAAHGERHPHTAHALFNLANVREMRDDFAGADSAYRQAEDIQRQVLGDTHPDLAQTLASHTFMLNRAGRTADALQRGREAVAAADALTPPTR
;
A
#
# COMPACT_ATOMS: atom_id res chain seq x y z
N MET A 1 29.40 3.00 11.62
CA MET A 1 30.20 2.42 12.69
C MET A 1 29.99 3.26 13.95
N LEU A 2 29.02 2.90 14.79
CA LEU A 2 28.83 3.48 16.12
C LEU A 2 28.38 2.36 17.04
N ALA A 3 29.36 1.69 17.65
CA ALA A 3 29.16 0.80 18.77
C ALA A 3 30.03 1.31 19.91
N ALA A 4 29.39 1.70 21.00
CA ALA A 4 29.89 1.56 22.36
C ALA A 4 28.71 1.83 23.30
N ALA A 5 27.83 0.83 23.44
CA ALA A 5 26.92 0.77 24.58
C ALA A 5 27.63 -0.05 25.67
N ASP A 6 27.73 0.54 26.85
CA ASP A 6 28.29 -0.03 28.08
C ASP A 6 27.46 -1.26 28.53
N PRO A 7 28.06 -2.45 28.71
CA PRO A 7 27.35 -3.66 29.13
C PRO A 7 26.90 -3.67 30.60
N ALA A 8 27.14 -2.61 31.38
CA ALA A 8 26.77 -2.53 32.80
C ALA A 8 25.42 -1.85 33.09
N THR A 9 24.76 -1.22 32.10
CA THR A 9 23.37 -0.76 32.26
C THR A 9 22.42 -1.80 31.67
N GLY A 10 21.69 -2.52 32.54
CA GLY A 10 20.55 -3.34 32.16
C GLY A 10 19.37 -2.51 31.65
N GLY A 11 19.59 -1.71 30.60
CA GLY A 11 18.55 -0.96 29.91
C GLY A 11 17.74 -1.92 29.06
N ARG A 12 16.45 -2.08 29.38
CA ARG A 12 15.50 -2.73 28.48
C ARG A 12 15.62 -2.08 27.10
N GLU A 13 15.90 -2.86 26.08
CA GLU A 13 15.85 -2.40 24.69
C GLU A 13 14.39 -2.02 24.39
N VAL A 14 14.11 -0.72 24.34
CA VAL A 14 12.78 -0.20 24.02
C VAL A 14 12.63 -0.19 22.51
N THR A 15 11.83 -1.13 22.00
CA THR A 15 11.47 -1.19 20.58
C THR A 15 10.22 -0.37 20.30
N VAL A 16 9.99 0.01 19.04
CA VAL A 16 8.73 0.66 18.60
C VAL A 16 7.53 -0.18 19.02
N VAL A 17 7.59 -1.50 18.84
CA VAL A 17 6.54 -2.43 19.25
C VAL A 17 6.28 -2.34 20.77
N SER A 18 7.33 -2.35 21.59
CA SER A 18 7.16 -2.24 23.05
C SER A 18 6.52 -0.92 23.49
N LEU A 19 6.76 0.18 22.76
CA LEU A 19 6.11 1.46 23.01
C LEU A 19 4.63 1.44 22.61
N LEU A 20 4.33 0.86 21.44
CA LEU A 20 2.95 0.69 20.98
C LEU A 20 2.15 -0.18 21.95
N ASP A 21 2.73 -1.30 22.42
CA ASP A 21 2.09 -2.23 23.36
C ASP A 21 1.82 -1.56 24.71
N ALA A 22 2.78 -0.78 25.20
CA ALA A 22 2.62 -0.02 26.44
C ALA A 22 1.53 1.05 26.31
N ALA A 23 1.47 1.76 25.17
CA ALA A 23 0.44 2.75 24.89
C ALA A 23 -0.95 2.11 24.79
N ALA A 24 -1.09 1.00 24.05
CA ALA A 24 -2.33 0.25 23.92
C ALA A 24 -2.83 -0.23 25.29
N SER A 25 -1.96 -0.87 26.07
CA SER A 25 -2.28 -1.35 27.42
C SER A 25 -2.69 -0.21 28.36
N GLY A 26 -2.02 0.94 28.29
CA GLY A 26 -2.36 2.12 29.06
C GLY A 26 -3.77 2.65 28.75
N LEU A 27 -4.19 2.62 27.48
CA LEU A 27 -5.54 3.04 27.08
C LEU A 27 -6.62 2.06 27.52
N GLU A 28 -6.34 0.75 27.53
CA GLU A 28 -7.26 -0.27 28.03
C GLU A 28 -7.50 -0.14 29.54
N GLN A 29 -6.45 0.21 30.29
CA GLN A 29 -6.51 0.37 31.74
C GLN A 29 -7.05 1.73 32.19
N ALA A 30 -6.99 2.74 31.32
CA ALA A 30 -7.50 4.09 31.61
C ALA A 30 -9.02 4.07 31.81
N GLN A 31 -9.45 4.28 33.05
CA GLN A 31 -10.86 4.49 33.38
C GLN A 31 -11.18 5.99 33.28
N GLY A 32 -11.92 6.37 32.25
CA GLY A 32 -12.26 7.76 31.97
C GLY A 32 -11.36 8.41 30.92
N GLY A 33 -11.85 9.48 30.31
CA GLY A 33 -11.23 10.15 29.16
C GLY A 33 -12.24 10.36 28.03
N ASP A 34 -12.01 11.41 27.25
CA ASP A 34 -12.86 11.74 26.10
C ASP A 34 -12.89 10.59 25.09
N ALA A 35 -14.09 10.13 24.75
CA ALA A 35 -14.29 8.96 23.90
C ALA A 35 -13.69 9.15 22.50
N GLU A 36 -13.78 10.36 21.94
CA GLU A 36 -13.26 10.69 20.62
C GLU A 36 -11.75 10.78 20.63
N VAL A 37 -11.16 11.38 21.67
CA VAL A 37 -9.70 11.47 21.84
C VAL A 37 -9.10 10.07 21.97
N THR A 38 -9.65 9.23 22.86
CA THR A 38 -9.18 7.85 23.02
C THR A 38 -9.30 7.07 21.71
N ALA A 39 -10.43 7.17 21.01
CA ALA A 39 -10.61 6.51 19.72
C ALA A 39 -9.63 7.01 18.65
N ALA A 40 -9.31 8.31 18.65
CA ALA A 40 -8.29 8.86 17.76
C ALA A 40 -6.90 8.26 18.02
N ILE A 41 -6.51 8.11 19.29
CA ILE A 41 -5.23 7.48 19.64
C ILE A 41 -5.22 6.00 19.21
N GLN A 42 -6.30 5.27 19.48
CA GLN A 42 -6.43 3.87 19.08
C GLN A 42 -6.38 3.67 17.56
N ARG A 43 -6.96 4.57 16.76
CA ARG A 43 -6.82 4.55 15.29
C ARG A 43 -5.36 4.72 14.86
N THR A 44 -4.62 5.63 15.48
CA THR A 44 -3.20 5.84 15.18
C THR A 44 -2.37 4.61 15.56
N LEU A 45 -2.65 3.97 16.71
CA LEU A 45 -2.03 2.70 17.08
C LEU A 45 -2.35 1.62 16.05
N ALA A 46 -3.62 1.49 15.65
CA ALA A 46 -4.05 0.52 14.65
C ALA A 46 -3.30 0.68 13.32
N GLN A 47 -3.18 1.91 12.81
CA GLN A 47 -2.42 2.20 11.60
C GLN A 47 -0.92 1.89 11.75
N SER A 48 -0.35 2.19 12.93
CA SER A 48 1.06 1.90 13.23
C SER A 48 1.35 0.41 13.25
N TYR A 49 0.51 -0.38 13.94
CA TYR A 49 0.60 -1.84 13.93
C TYR A 49 0.40 -2.41 12.52
N ARG A 50 -0.56 -1.90 11.75
CA ARG A 50 -0.78 -2.30 10.35
C ARG A 50 0.47 -2.06 9.50
N ALA A 51 1.10 -0.90 9.64
CA ALA A 51 2.33 -0.57 8.91
C ALA A 51 3.50 -1.50 9.27
N LEU A 52 3.51 -2.07 10.47
CA LEU A 52 4.48 -3.08 10.92
C LEU A 52 4.08 -4.52 10.53
N GLY A 53 2.96 -4.72 9.83
CA GLY A 53 2.44 -6.05 9.49
C GLY A 53 1.79 -6.80 10.67
N LEU A 54 1.63 -6.14 11.82
CA LEU A 54 1.03 -6.71 13.02
C LEU A 54 -0.49 -6.57 12.98
N LEU A 55 -1.16 -7.39 12.15
CA LEU A 55 -2.58 -7.22 11.84
C LEU A 55 -3.53 -7.53 13.00
N ASP A 56 -3.16 -8.40 13.94
CA ASP A 56 -4.00 -8.71 15.11
C ASP A 56 -4.11 -7.54 16.10
N PRO A 57 -3.00 -6.94 16.59
CA PRO A 57 -3.11 -5.75 17.44
C PRO A 57 -3.65 -4.54 16.68
N ALA A 58 -3.42 -4.45 15.36
CA ALA A 58 -4.06 -3.43 14.53
C ALA A 58 -5.58 -3.55 14.57
N LEU A 59 -6.11 -4.75 14.33
CA LEU A 59 -7.54 -5.02 14.34
C LEU A 59 -8.15 -4.73 15.71
N ALA A 60 -7.54 -5.22 16.80
CA ALA A 60 -8.03 -5.00 18.16
C ALA A 60 -8.18 -3.50 18.49
N ASN A 61 -7.17 -2.69 18.14
CA ASN A 61 -7.21 -1.25 18.36
C ASN A 61 -8.27 -0.55 17.47
N ALA A 62 -8.42 -0.98 16.21
CA ALA A 62 -9.41 -0.41 15.31
C ALA A 62 -10.85 -0.73 15.75
N GLU A 63 -11.11 -1.94 16.22
CA GLU A 63 -12.41 -2.35 16.76
C GLU A 63 -12.74 -1.61 18.04
N ALA A 64 -11.76 -1.47 18.95
CA ALA A 64 -11.93 -0.70 20.17
C ALA A 64 -12.24 0.77 19.87
N ALA A 65 -11.53 1.39 18.93
CA ALA A 65 -11.79 2.75 18.47
C ALA A 65 -13.22 2.89 17.93
N PHE A 66 -13.61 2.02 16.98
CA PHE A 66 -14.93 2.07 16.36
C PHE A 66 -16.06 1.87 17.37
N LYS A 67 -15.93 0.89 18.27
CA LYS A 67 -16.90 0.65 19.35
C LYS A 67 -17.09 1.90 20.21
N ARG A 68 -16.01 2.59 20.55
CA ARG A 68 -16.02 3.74 21.46
C ARG A 68 -16.76 4.96 20.90
N VAL A 69 -16.69 5.18 19.59
CA VAL A 69 -17.38 6.29 18.90
C VAL A 69 -18.64 5.84 18.13
N SER A 70 -19.09 4.59 18.31
CA SER A 70 -20.25 4.04 17.60
C SER A 70 -21.55 4.84 17.82
N ALA A 71 -21.71 5.46 18.99
CA ALA A 71 -22.82 6.37 19.32
C ALA A 71 -22.41 7.86 19.31
N GLY A 72 -21.18 8.17 18.87
CA GLY A 72 -20.60 9.52 18.85
C GLY A 72 -20.87 10.29 17.55
N PRO A 73 -20.16 11.41 17.32
CA PRO A 73 -20.32 12.20 16.11
C PRO A 73 -20.04 11.41 14.83
N ALA A 74 -20.78 11.71 13.77
CA ALA A 74 -20.68 11.00 12.50
C ALA A 74 -19.25 10.99 11.94
N ASN A 75 -18.52 12.11 12.03
CA ASN A 75 -17.15 12.21 11.53
C ASN A 75 -16.16 11.32 12.33
N ALA A 76 -16.29 11.28 13.66
CA ALA A 76 -15.45 10.42 14.49
C ALA A 76 -15.71 8.94 14.18
N ARG A 77 -16.98 8.56 14.04
CA ARG A 77 -17.40 7.22 13.63
C ARG A 77 -16.90 6.86 12.24
N ALA A 78 -17.01 7.76 11.26
CA ALA A 78 -16.51 7.57 9.90
C ALA A 78 -14.99 7.38 9.86
N ALA A 79 -14.24 8.13 10.68
CA ALA A 79 -12.79 7.98 10.79
C ALA A 79 -12.39 6.61 11.37
N ALA A 80 -13.13 6.11 12.37
CA ALA A 80 -12.92 4.78 12.90
C ALA A 80 -13.35 3.68 11.92
N ALA A 81 -14.47 3.86 11.22
CA ALA A 81 -14.96 2.94 10.19
C ALA A 81 -13.95 2.80 9.04
N LEU A 82 -13.35 3.91 8.60
CA LEU A 82 -12.36 3.91 7.54
C LEU A 82 -11.14 3.03 7.89
N VAL A 83 -10.57 3.23 9.09
CA VAL A 83 -9.39 2.48 9.56
C VAL A 83 -9.73 1.00 9.80
N LEU A 84 -10.87 0.71 10.41
CA LEU A 84 -11.31 -0.67 10.62
C LEU A 84 -11.59 -1.37 9.28
N GLY A 85 -12.26 -0.70 8.35
CA GLY A 85 -12.54 -1.21 7.01
C GLY A 85 -11.27 -1.51 6.22
N GLU A 86 -10.26 -0.63 6.30
CA GLU A 86 -8.94 -0.86 5.72
C GLU A 86 -8.27 -2.14 6.27
N ILE A 87 -8.22 -2.28 7.60
CA ILE A 87 -7.58 -3.44 8.23
C ILE A 87 -8.31 -4.74 7.87
N ARG A 88 -9.65 -4.73 7.85
CA ARG A 88 -10.45 -5.89 7.42
C ARG A 88 -10.21 -6.23 5.96
N LEU A 89 -10.10 -5.23 5.08
CA LEU A 89 -9.76 -5.46 3.67
C LEU A 89 -8.39 -6.13 3.52
N VAL A 90 -7.37 -5.66 4.24
CA VAL A 90 -6.02 -6.27 4.23
C VAL A 90 -6.04 -7.72 4.72
N ARG A 91 -6.93 -8.05 5.67
CA ARG A 91 -7.14 -9.43 6.16
C ARG A 91 -7.95 -10.31 5.20
N GLY A 92 -8.43 -9.77 4.08
CA GLY A 92 -9.30 -10.48 3.13
C GLY A 92 -10.78 -10.55 3.56
N GLU A 93 -11.17 -9.81 4.59
CA GLU A 93 -12.52 -9.79 5.16
C GLU A 93 -13.41 -8.77 4.42
N ALA A 94 -13.49 -8.88 3.09
CA ALA A 94 -14.11 -7.89 2.22
C ALA A 94 -15.60 -7.62 2.53
N ASP A 95 -16.36 -8.65 2.91
CA ASP A 95 -17.78 -8.53 3.27
C ASP A 95 -18.00 -7.64 4.50
N GLN A 96 -17.02 -7.63 5.40
CA GLN A 96 -17.05 -6.83 6.61
C GLN A 96 -16.48 -5.41 6.38
N ALA A 97 -15.51 -5.27 5.48
CA ALA A 97 -14.94 -3.98 5.10
C ALA A 97 -15.93 -3.10 4.33
N LEU A 98 -16.71 -3.69 3.41
CA LEU A 98 -17.62 -2.96 2.52
C LEU A 98 -18.59 -2.00 3.24
N PRO A 99 -19.38 -2.44 4.25
CA PRO A 99 -20.31 -1.54 4.94
C PRO A 99 -19.59 -0.40 5.67
N LEU A 100 -18.42 -0.67 6.27
CA LEU A 100 -17.63 0.33 6.99
C LEU A 100 -17.10 1.41 6.05
N LEU A 101 -16.53 1.01 4.93
CA LEU A 101 -15.99 1.94 3.93
C LEU A 101 -17.09 2.74 3.24
N THR A 102 -18.25 2.12 3.00
CA THR A 102 -19.44 2.79 2.43
C THR A 102 -19.99 3.84 3.39
N GLU A 103 -20.07 3.52 4.68
CA GLU A 103 -20.47 4.47 5.73
C GLU A 103 -19.50 5.66 5.77
N ALA A 104 -18.20 5.39 5.86
CA ALA A 104 -17.18 6.43 5.89
C ALA A 104 -17.25 7.35 4.67
N ARG A 105 -17.33 6.78 3.47
CA ARG A 105 -17.50 7.52 2.22
C ARG A 105 -18.75 8.42 2.25
N THR A 106 -19.88 7.90 2.75
CA THR A 106 -21.15 8.62 2.80
C THR A 106 -21.06 9.83 3.71
N VAL A 107 -20.47 9.67 4.90
CA VAL A 107 -20.27 10.78 5.84
C VAL A 107 -19.34 11.83 5.23
N TYR A 108 -18.19 11.44 4.68
CA TYR A 108 -17.25 12.40 4.09
C TYR A 108 -17.77 13.05 2.80
N ALA A 109 -18.71 12.42 2.08
CA ALA A 109 -19.37 13.03 0.94
C ALA A 109 -20.31 14.18 1.32
N ALA A 110 -20.82 14.19 2.56
CA ALA A 110 -21.69 15.26 3.05
C ALA A 110 -20.92 16.52 3.47
N ASP A 111 -19.61 16.43 3.66
CA ASP A 111 -18.74 17.54 4.06
C ASP A 111 -17.67 17.86 2.99
N PRO A 112 -17.77 19.00 2.29
CA PRO A 112 -16.74 19.45 1.33
C PRO A 112 -15.33 19.64 1.93
N GLY A 113 -15.23 19.81 3.26
CA GLY A 113 -13.96 19.84 3.98
C GLY A 113 -13.23 18.50 4.00
N SER A 114 -13.98 17.40 3.99
CA SER A 114 -13.48 16.02 4.12
C SER A 114 -13.15 15.34 2.79
N ALA A 115 -12.76 16.12 1.77
CA ALA A 115 -12.55 15.61 0.42
C ALA A 115 -11.40 14.59 0.33
N LEU A 116 -10.35 14.74 1.16
CA LEU A 116 -9.22 13.82 1.18
C LEU A 116 -9.55 12.52 1.92
N GLU A 117 -10.38 12.57 2.94
CA GLU A 117 -10.90 11.42 3.67
C GLU A 117 -11.88 10.65 2.78
N ARG A 118 -12.74 11.35 2.04
CA ARG A 118 -13.58 10.75 1.00
C ARG A 118 -12.73 10.02 -0.05
N ALA A 119 -11.66 10.66 -0.53
CA ALA A 119 -10.74 10.03 -1.47
C ALA A 119 -10.06 8.76 -0.91
N ALA A 120 -9.81 8.69 0.41
CA ALA A 120 -9.28 7.48 1.05
C ALA A 120 -10.32 6.35 1.04
N ALA A 121 -11.56 6.67 1.41
CA ALA A 121 -12.66 5.71 1.38
C ALA A 121 -12.92 5.19 -0.04
N ASP A 122 -12.92 6.09 -1.03
CA ASP A 122 -13.05 5.74 -2.44
C ASP A 122 -11.88 4.87 -2.93
N ASN A 123 -10.64 5.16 -2.56
CA ASN A 123 -9.51 4.30 -2.90
C ASN A 123 -9.70 2.85 -2.40
N LEU A 124 -10.09 2.68 -1.13
CA LEU A 124 -10.27 1.37 -0.52
C LEU A 124 -11.49 0.63 -1.10
N LEU A 125 -12.58 1.33 -1.43
CA LEU A 125 -13.71 0.75 -2.15
C LEU A 125 -13.31 0.34 -3.57
N GLY A 126 -12.48 1.15 -4.24
CA GLY A 126 -11.89 0.83 -5.53
C GLY A 126 -11.10 -0.48 -5.49
N GLU A 127 -10.26 -0.63 -4.47
CA GLU A 127 -9.48 -1.84 -4.24
C GLU A 127 -10.38 -3.06 -3.98
N LEU A 128 -11.34 -2.93 -3.06
CA LEU A 128 -12.29 -3.98 -2.73
C LEU A 128 -13.08 -4.45 -3.97
N HIS A 129 -13.53 -3.51 -4.82
CA HIS A 129 -14.22 -3.86 -6.06
C HIS A 129 -13.27 -4.49 -7.09
N SER A 130 -12.02 -4.04 -7.19
CA SER A 130 -11.01 -4.60 -8.09
C SER A 130 -10.63 -6.03 -7.71
N GLN A 131 -10.43 -6.32 -6.43
CA GLN A 131 -10.17 -7.67 -5.91
C GLN A 131 -11.35 -8.62 -6.18
N ALA A 132 -12.58 -8.11 -6.14
CA ALA A 132 -13.78 -8.87 -6.46
C ALA A 132 -14.08 -8.98 -7.98
N GLY A 133 -13.18 -8.53 -8.87
CA GLY A 133 -13.38 -8.55 -10.33
C GLY A 133 -14.43 -7.55 -10.86
N ARG A 134 -14.91 -6.64 -10.01
CA ARG A 134 -15.94 -5.64 -10.34
C ARG A 134 -15.29 -4.36 -10.87
N PHE A 135 -14.54 -4.48 -11.97
CA PHE A 135 -13.66 -3.42 -12.47
C PHE A 135 -14.38 -2.11 -12.80
N ALA A 136 -15.60 -2.15 -13.34
CA ALA A 136 -16.37 -0.93 -13.62
C ALA A 136 -16.71 -0.13 -12.35
N GLN A 137 -16.94 -0.80 -11.22
CA GLN A 137 -17.15 -0.13 -9.93
C GLN A 137 -15.83 0.41 -9.39
N ALA A 138 -14.75 -0.39 -9.50
CA ALA A 138 -13.42 0.03 -9.09
C ALA A 138 -12.97 1.31 -9.80
N GLU A 139 -13.11 1.36 -11.14
CA GLU A 139 -12.74 2.52 -11.94
C GLU A 139 -13.49 3.79 -11.54
N ARG A 140 -14.78 3.68 -11.19
CA ARG A 140 -15.58 4.83 -10.72
C ARG A 140 -15.03 5.36 -9.39
N HIS A 141 -14.79 4.48 -8.43
CA HIS A 141 -14.25 4.88 -7.13
C HIS A 141 -12.86 5.51 -7.26
N TYR A 142 -11.95 4.92 -8.04
CA TYR A 142 -10.64 5.54 -8.27
C TYR A 142 -10.74 6.90 -8.98
N ALA A 143 -11.65 7.05 -9.96
CA ALA A 143 -11.86 8.34 -10.61
C ALA A 143 -12.39 9.41 -9.64
N ASP A 144 -13.33 9.05 -8.76
CA ASP A 144 -13.85 9.94 -7.71
C ASP A 144 -12.74 10.35 -6.72
N ALA A 145 -11.87 9.42 -6.33
CA ALA A 145 -10.72 9.68 -5.48
C ALA A 145 -9.71 10.62 -6.15
N ILE A 146 -9.37 10.38 -7.42
CA ILE A 146 -8.47 11.21 -8.22
C ILE A 146 -9.01 12.64 -8.33
N ALA A 147 -10.30 12.80 -8.62
CA ALA A 147 -10.95 14.11 -8.70
C ALA A 147 -10.86 14.86 -7.37
N SER A 148 -11.11 14.17 -6.26
CA SER A 148 -11.04 14.73 -4.91
C SER A 148 -9.62 15.17 -4.54
N VAL A 149 -8.60 14.36 -4.88
CA VAL A 149 -7.19 14.69 -4.64
C VAL A 149 -6.73 15.86 -5.52
N ARG A 150 -7.04 15.87 -6.82
CA ARG A 150 -6.67 16.96 -7.74
C ARG A 150 -7.27 18.31 -7.34
N ALA A 151 -8.43 18.30 -6.69
CA ALA A 151 -9.08 19.53 -6.22
C ALA A 151 -8.41 20.13 -4.97
N LYS A 152 -7.60 19.35 -4.23
CA LYS A 152 -7.06 19.76 -2.92
C LYS A 152 -5.54 19.77 -2.84
N LEU A 153 -4.86 18.94 -3.64
CA LEU A 153 -3.42 18.75 -3.58
C LEU A 153 -2.74 19.19 -4.90
N PRO A 154 -1.46 19.55 -4.84
CA PRO A 154 -0.66 19.82 -6.03
C PRO A 154 -0.62 18.62 -6.99
N ALA A 155 -0.41 18.90 -8.29
CA ALA A 155 -0.37 17.87 -9.33
C ALA A 155 0.76 16.83 -9.15
N ASN A 156 1.80 17.14 -8.37
CA ASN A 156 2.90 16.24 -8.03
C ASN A 156 2.72 15.52 -6.69
N ALA A 157 1.53 15.52 -6.09
CA ALA A 157 1.29 14.82 -4.83
C ALA A 157 1.47 13.29 -5.00
N PRO A 158 2.30 12.61 -4.19
CA PRO A 158 2.48 11.15 -4.25
C PRO A 158 1.16 10.37 -4.21
N ARG A 159 0.21 10.85 -3.40
CA ARG A 159 -1.14 10.26 -3.30
C ARG A 159 -1.91 10.24 -4.62
N LEU A 160 -1.66 11.19 -5.52
CA LEU A 160 -2.24 11.16 -6.86
C LEU A 160 -1.62 10.06 -7.72
N ALA A 161 -0.31 9.82 -7.59
CA ALA A 161 0.39 8.75 -8.30
C ALA A 161 -0.12 7.36 -7.88
N GLU A 162 -0.31 7.14 -6.58
CA GLU A 162 -0.88 5.90 -6.02
C GLU A 162 -2.28 5.62 -6.60
N LEU A 163 -3.15 6.62 -6.64
CA LEU A 163 -4.49 6.49 -7.21
C LEU A 163 -4.49 6.18 -8.71
N LEU A 164 -3.58 6.82 -9.46
CA LEU A 164 -3.42 6.56 -10.89
C LEU A 164 -2.90 5.14 -11.15
N ASP A 165 -1.96 4.66 -10.33
CA ASP A 165 -1.44 3.30 -10.40
C ASP A 165 -2.54 2.26 -10.11
N ASN A 166 -3.35 2.49 -9.07
CA ASN A 166 -4.48 1.62 -8.73
C ASN A 166 -5.55 1.57 -9.83
N LEU A 167 -5.87 2.72 -10.44
CA LEU A 167 -6.77 2.79 -11.59
C LEU A 167 -6.19 2.05 -12.79
N ALA A 168 -4.89 2.19 -13.04
CA ALA A 168 -4.19 1.52 -14.13
C ALA A 168 -4.25 -0.01 -13.95
N VAL A 169 -3.98 -0.52 -12.75
CA VAL A 169 -4.12 -1.96 -12.44
C VAL A 169 -5.55 -2.45 -12.71
N ALA A 170 -6.57 -1.72 -12.25
CA ALA A 170 -7.96 -2.10 -12.50
C ALA A 170 -8.31 -2.11 -13.99
N ARG A 171 -7.85 -1.11 -14.76
CA ARG A 171 -8.03 -1.06 -16.21
C ARG A 171 -7.28 -2.17 -16.95
N GLY A 172 -6.06 -2.49 -16.52
CA GLY A 172 -5.27 -3.59 -17.07
C GLY A 172 -5.96 -4.94 -16.87
N ARG A 173 -6.48 -5.20 -15.66
CA ARG A 173 -7.29 -6.39 -15.36
C ARG A 173 -8.59 -6.44 -16.15
N ALA A 174 -9.16 -5.30 -16.51
CA ALA A 174 -10.32 -5.19 -17.40
C ALA A 174 -9.96 -5.30 -18.92
N GLY A 175 -8.69 -5.54 -19.27
CA GLY A 175 -8.21 -5.64 -20.65
C GLY A 175 -7.96 -4.30 -21.36
N LYS A 176 -8.10 -3.16 -20.67
CA LYS A 176 -7.86 -1.81 -21.20
C LYS A 176 -6.37 -1.44 -21.11
N LEU A 177 -5.53 -2.18 -21.81
CA LEU A 177 -4.07 -2.12 -21.63
C LEU A 177 -3.44 -0.78 -22.06
N ALA A 178 -3.97 -0.13 -23.11
CA ALA A 178 -3.46 1.17 -23.55
C ALA A 178 -3.68 2.25 -22.46
N ASP A 179 -4.90 2.33 -21.95
CA ASP A 179 -5.25 3.24 -20.86
C ASP A 179 -4.41 2.98 -19.59
N ALA A 180 -4.17 1.70 -19.27
CA ALA A 180 -3.35 1.33 -18.12
C ALA A 180 -1.89 1.78 -18.30
N GLU A 181 -1.31 1.64 -19.50
CA GLU A 181 0.03 2.13 -19.80
C GLU A 181 0.14 3.66 -19.65
N ASP A 182 -0.84 4.41 -20.15
CA ASP A 182 -0.89 5.87 -20.02
C ASP A 182 -0.99 6.31 -18.56
N LEU A 183 -1.76 5.60 -17.74
CA LEU A 183 -1.93 5.89 -16.32
C LEU A 183 -0.68 5.53 -15.51
N HIS A 184 -0.05 4.38 -15.76
CA HIS A 184 1.23 4.03 -15.13
C HIS A 184 2.33 5.03 -15.51
N THR A 185 2.35 5.51 -16.76
CA THR A 185 3.30 6.54 -17.20
C THR A 185 3.10 7.86 -16.45
N GLN A 186 1.85 8.29 -16.23
CA GLN A 186 1.54 9.47 -15.42
C GLN A 186 1.94 9.28 -13.95
N SER A 187 1.64 8.11 -13.37
CA SER A 187 2.03 7.77 -12.00
C SER A 187 3.55 7.82 -11.81
N LEU A 188 4.31 7.20 -12.73
CA LEU A 188 5.77 7.21 -12.74
C LEU A 188 6.33 8.64 -12.80
N ALA A 189 5.77 9.50 -13.65
CA ALA A 189 6.20 10.90 -13.74
C ALA A 189 6.00 11.66 -12.42
N ILE A 190 4.88 11.43 -11.73
CA ILE A 190 4.62 12.05 -10.43
C ILE A 190 5.56 11.50 -9.36
N PHE A 191 5.78 10.19 -9.27
CA PHE A 191 6.71 9.62 -8.31
C PHE A 191 8.14 10.11 -8.51
N ARG A 192 8.61 10.21 -9.75
CA ARG A 192 9.90 10.84 -10.08
C ARG A 192 9.98 12.28 -9.60
N ALA A 193 8.94 13.08 -9.84
CA ALA A 193 8.91 14.48 -9.42
C ALA A 193 8.84 14.64 -7.88
N ALA A 194 8.16 13.73 -7.18
CA ALA A 194 7.92 13.85 -5.74
C ALA A 194 9.04 13.24 -4.88
N HIS A 195 9.66 12.16 -5.35
CA HIS A 195 10.64 11.38 -4.58
C HIS A 195 12.00 11.24 -5.25
N GLY A 196 12.10 11.57 -6.54
CA GLY A 196 13.30 11.40 -7.35
C GLY A 196 13.36 10.08 -8.10
N GLU A 197 14.39 9.95 -8.94
CA GLU A 197 14.61 8.79 -9.82
C GLU A 197 14.93 7.49 -9.06
N ARG A 198 15.51 7.60 -7.86
CA ARG A 198 15.98 6.45 -7.06
C ARG A 198 15.17 6.30 -5.79
N HIS A 199 13.88 6.00 -5.94
CA HIS A 199 12.96 5.77 -4.83
C HIS A 199 12.17 4.47 -5.02
N PRO A 200 11.82 3.72 -3.94
CA PRO A 200 11.06 2.48 -4.06
C PRO A 200 9.73 2.64 -4.82
N HIS A 201 8.98 3.73 -4.60
CA HIS A 201 7.77 4.02 -5.38
C HIS A 201 8.03 4.21 -6.89
N THR A 202 9.17 4.80 -7.26
CA THR A 202 9.56 4.94 -8.68
C THR A 202 9.85 3.56 -9.28
N ALA A 203 10.52 2.68 -8.53
CA ALA A 203 10.77 1.30 -8.96
C ALA A 203 9.46 0.51 -9.10
N HIS A 204 8.52 0.65 -8.16
CA HIS A 204 7.22 -0.01 -8.22
C HIS A 204 6.40 0.44 -9.45
N ALA A 205 6.37 1.74 -9.73
CA ALA A 205 5.69 2.25 -10.93
C ALA A 205 6.35 1.77 -12.24
N LEU A 206 7.68 1.66 -12.28
CA LEU A 206 8.41 1.05 -13.40
C LEU A 206 8.07 -0.43 -13.59
N PHE A 207 8.01 -1.19 -12.50
CA PHE A 207 7.61 -2.60 -12.51
C PHE A 207 6.19 -2.77 -13.09
N ASN A 208 5.22 -1.96 -12.65
CA ASN A 208 3.86 -2.01 -13.17
C ASN A 208 3.78 -1.61 -14.65
N LEU A 209 4.53 -0.58 -15.06
CA LEU A 209 4.65 -0.18 -16.45
C LEU A 209 5.25 -1.30 -17.32
N ALA A 210 6.22 -2.05 -16.79
CA ALA A 210 6.82 -3.19 -17.47
C ALA A 210 5.79 -4.32 -17.70
N ASN A 211 5.01 -4.66 -16.67
CA ASN A 211 3.96 -5.67 -16.76
C ASN A 211 2.92 -5.32 -17.84
N VAL A 212 2.42 -4.07 -17.89
CA VAL A 212 1.41 -3.70 -18.89
C VAL A 212 1.97 -3.68 -20.31
N ARG A 213 3.25 -3.28 -20.50
CA ARG A 213 3.93 -3.35 -21.80
C ARG A 213 4.13 -4.77 -22.27
N GLU A 214 4.50 -5.68 -21.36
CA GLU A 214 4.58 -7.11 -21.65
C GLU A 214 3.21 -7.66 -22.09
N MET A 215 2.11 -7.27 -21.44
CA MET A 215 0.77 -7.67 -21.86
C MET A 215 0.37 -7.13 -23.23
N ARG A 216 1.03 -6.06 -23.70
CA ARG A 216 0.87 -5.47 -25.04
C ARG A 216 1.90 -5.98 -26.05
N ASP A 217 2.69 -6.99 -25.68
CA ASP A 217 3.79 -7.56 -26.47
C ASP A 217 4.91 -6.55 -26.83
N ASP A 218 4.99 -5.41 -26.11
CA ASP A 218 6.15 -4.51 -26.15
C ASP A 218 7.26 -5.03 -25.23
N PHE A 219 7.89 -6.13 -25.66
CA PHE A 219 8.94 -6.78 -24.87
C PHE A 219 10.18 -5.90 -24.68
N ALA A 220 10.48 -5.00 -25.64
CA ALA A 220 11.63 -4.10 -25.53
C ALA A 220 11.39 -3.01 -24.48
N GLY A 221 10.21 -2.39 -24.50
CA GLY A 221 9.81 -1.42 -23.49
C GLY A 221 9.64 -2.03 -22.10
N ALA A 222 9.17 -3.29 -22.02
CA ALA A 222 9.10 -4.04 -20.77
C ALA A 222 10.50 -4.34 -20.19
N ASP A 223 11.45 -4.85 -21.01
CA ASP A 223 12.83 -5.16 -20.56
C ASP A 223 13.51 -3.90 -20.01
N SER A 224 13.38 -2.78 -20.72
CA SER A 224 13.92 -1.49 -20.26
C SER A 224 13.36 -1.06 -18.91
N ALA A 225 12.04 -1.20 -18.71
CA ALA A 225 11.38 -0.81 -17.47
C ALA A 225 11.72 -1.74 -16.30
N TYR A 226 11.74 -3.07 -16.52
CA TYR A 226 12.18 -4.04 -15.51
C TYR A 226 13.62 -3.78 -15.06
N ARG A 227 14.56 -3.58 -15.99
CA ARG A 227 15.97 -3.28 -15.64
C ARG A 227 16.11 -2.02 -14.81
N GLN A 228 15.34 -0.96 -15.11
CA GLN A 228 15.35 0.27 -14.31
C GLN A 228 14.81 0.03 -12.89
N ALA A 229 13.71 -0.72 -12.76
CA ALA A 229 13.15 -1.07 -11.45
C ALA A 229 14.15 -1.86 -10.60
N GLU A 230 14.82 -2.85 -11.20
CA GLU A 230 15.81 -3.68 -10.51
C GLU A 230 17.06 -2.92 -10.09
N ASP A 231 17.55 -2.00 -10.92
CA ASP A 231 18.70 -1.15 -10.55
C ASP A 231 18.35 -0.32 -9.32
N ILE A 232 17.17 0.30 -9.30
CA ILE A 232 16.71 1.08 -8.14
C ILE A 232 16.53 0.17 -6.91
N GLN A 233 15.87 -0.98 -7.06
CA GLN A 233 15.64 -1.90 -5.95
C GLN A 233 16.95 -2.45 -5.37
N ARG A 234 17.92 -2.85 -6.20
CA ARG A 234 19.24 -3.27 -5.72
C ARG A 234 19.93 -2.17 -4.93
N GLN A 235 19.93 -0.93 -5.46
CA GLN A 235 20.62 0.19 -4.83
C GLN A 235 19.96 0.64 -3.52
N VAL A 236 18.62 0.59 -3.44
CA VAL A 236 17.86 1.17 -2.31
C VAL A 236 17.47 0.13 -1.27
N LEU A 237 17.12 -1.08 -1.69
CA LEU A 237 16.57 -2.15 -0.84
C LEU A 237 17.57 -3.29 -0.59
N GLY A 238 18.56 -3.44 -1.48
CA GLY A 238 19.54 -4.52 -1.44
C GLY A 238 19.12 -5.76 -2.25
N ASP A 239 20.07 -6.69 -2.43
CA ASP A 239 19.94 -7.83 -3.35
C ASP A 239 18.98 -8.93 -2.87
N THR A 240 18.58 -8.90 -1.60
CA THR A 240 17.73 -9.92 -0.99
C THR A 240 16.32 -9.41 -0.71
N HIS A 241 15.94 -8.24 -1.19
CA HIS A 241 14.61 -7.69 -0.90
C HIS A 241 13.51 -8.41 -1.69
N PRO A 242 12.31 -8.67 -1.10
CA PRO A 242 11.22 -9.35 -1.79
C PRO A 242 10.80 -8.67 -3.11
N ASP A 243 10.71 -7.34 -3.13
CA ASP A 243 10.37 -6.57 -4.34
C ASP A 243 11.35 -6.80 -5.49
N LEU A 244 12.65 -6.94 -5.19
CA LEU A 244 13.65 -7.27 -6.20
C LEU A 244 13.41 -8.68 -6.72
N ALA A 245 13.28 -9.67 -5.82
CA ALA A 245 13.04 -11.06 -6.20
C ALA A 245 11.79 -11.20 -7.10
N GLN A 246 10.71 -10.49 -6.78
CA GLN A 246 9.50 -10.43 -7.60
C GLN A 246 9.77 -9.83 -8.99
N THR A 247 10.49 -8.71 -9.05
CA THR A 247 10.81 -8.02 -10.31
C THR A 247 11.69 -8.91 -11.20
N LEU A 248 12.71 -9.56 -10.63
CA LEU A 248 13.57 -10.53 -11.33
C LEU A 248 12.76 -11.71 -11.88
N ALA A 249 11.79 -12.22 -11.12
CA ALA A 249 10.93 -13.32 -11.55
C ALA A 249 9.99 -12.91 -12.70
N SER A 250 9.30 -11.78 -12.59
CA SER A 250 8.45 -11.26 -13.68
C SER A 250 9.24 -11.00 -14.95
N HIS A 251 10.44 -10.41 -14.82
CA HIS A 251 11.32 -10.19 -15.96
C HIS A 251 11.77 -11.53 -16.59
N THR A 252 12.08 -12.55 -15.79
CA THR A 252 12.39 -13.90 -16.30
C THR A 252 11.24 -14.46 -17.14
N PHE A 253 10.00 -14.32 -16.67
CA PHE A 253 8.81 -14.78 -17.37
C PHE A 253 8.62 -14.03 -18.70
N MET A 254 8.77 -12.71 -18.69
CA MET A 254 8.70 -11.89 -19.90
C MET A 254 9.75 -12.32 -20.93
N LEU A 255 11.00 -12.53 -20.53
CA LEU A 255 12.08 -12.95 -21.44
C LEU A 255 11.76 -14.30 -22.10
N ASN A 256 11.16 -15.24 -21.36
CA ASN A 256 10.68 -16.49 -21.93
C ASN A 256 9.57 -16.27 -22.97
N ARG A 257 8.59 -15.40 -22.68
CA ARG A 257 7.53 -15.03 -23.65
C ARG A 257 8.10 -14.37 -24.91
N ALA A 258 9.16 -13.58 -24.77
CA ALA A 258 9.88 -12.95 -25.88
C ALA A 258 10.80 -13.91 -26.66
N GLY A 259 10.87 -15.20 -26.30
CA GLY A 259 11.75 -16.19 -26.93
C GLY A 259 13.23 -16.07 -26.54
N ARG A 260 13.57 -15.24 -25.56
CA ARG A 260 14.94 -14.99 -25.07
C ARG A 260 15.32 -15.95 -23.93
N THR A 261 15.20 -17.25 -24.19
CA THR A 261 15.32 -18.30 -23.15
C THR A 261 16.69 -18.34 -22.46
N ALA A 262 17.78 -18.00 -23.16
CA ALA A 262 19.12 -17.94 -22.55
C ALA A 262 19.22 -16.83 -21.49
N ASP A 263 18.73 -15.64 -21.83
CA ASP A 263 18.68 -14.49 -20.91
C ASP A 263 17.75 -14.80 -19.72
N ALA A 264 16.61 -15.43 -19.99
CA ALA A 264 15.67 -15.86 -18.97
C ALA A 264 16.31 -16.88 -18.01
N LEU A 265 17.11 -17.83 -18.49
CA LEU A 265 17.79 -18.80 -17.64
C LEU A 265 18.81 -18.14 -16.71
N GLN A 266 19.60 -17.19 -17.23
CA GLN A 266 20.55 -16.43 -16.41
C GLN A 266 19.80 -15.65 -15.31
N ARG A 267 18.76 -14.93 -15.70
CA ARG A 267 17.96 -14.10 -14.80
C ARG A 267 17.18 -14.94 -13.77
N GLY A 268 16.63 -16.08 -14.17
CA GLY A 268 15.94 -17.00 -13.26
C GLY A 268 16.83 -17.48 -12.12
N ARG A 269 18.14 -17.66 -12.34
CA ARG A 269 19.10 -18.00 -11.27
C ARG A 269 19.29 -16.86 -10.28
N GLU A 270 19.34 -15.61 -10.74
CA GLU A 270 19.40 -14.43 -9.86
C GLU A 270 18.14 -14.32 -9.01
N ALA A 271 16.96 -14.58 -9.60
CA ALA A 271 15.69 -14.56 -8.89
C ALA A 271 15.63 -15.60 -7.77
N VAL A 272 16.09 -16.84 -8.05
CA VAL A 272 16.17 -17.92 -7.04
C VAL A 272 17.16 -17.56 -5.93
N ALA A 273 18.35 -17.06 -6.27
CA ALA A 273 19.33 -16.67 -5.26
C ALA A 273 18.82 -15.56 -4.33
N ALA A 274 18.11 -14.57 -4.87
CA ALA A 274 17.48 -13.51 -4.08
C ALA A 274 16.35 -14.06 -3.18
N ALA A 275 15.56 -15.02 -3.67
CA ALA A 275 14.49 -15.66 -2.92
C ALA A 275 15.00 -16.59 -1.82
N ASP A 276 16.03 -17.40 -2.09
CA ASP A 276 16.62 -18.33 -1.11
C ASP A 276 17.22 -17.56 0.08
N ALA A 277 17.75 -16.37 -0.15
CA ALA A 277 18.27 -15.49 0.89
C ALA A 277 17.17 -14.91 1.82
N LEU A 278 15.90 -14.96 1.41
CA LEU A 278 14.75 -14.54 2.25
C LEU A 278 14.26 -15.64 3.18
N THR A 279 14.50 -16.91 2.83
CA THR A 279 14.19 -18.06 3.69
C THR A 279 15.33 -18.33 4.67
N PRO A 280 15.13 -18.18 6.00
CA PRO A 280 16.17 -18.58 6.95
C PRO A 280 16.43 -20.09 6.81
N PRO A 281 17.69 -20.56 7.00
CA PRO A 281 18.00 -21.97 6.88
C PRO A 281 17.12 -22.77 7.85
N THR A 282 16.43 -23.79 7.33
CA THR A 282 15.73 -24.78 8.15
C THR A 282 16.75 -25.41 9.11
N ARG A 283 16.59 -25.15 10.41
CA ARG A 283 17.33 -25.84 11.47
C ARG A 283 16.80 -27.24 11.69
#